data_AF-A0A3B0JAS2-F1
#
_entry.id   AF-A0A3B0JAS2-F1
#
_cell.length_a   1.000
_cell.length_b   1.000
_cell.length_c   1.000
_cell.angle_alpha   90.00
_cell.angle_beta   90.00
_cell.angle_gamma   90.00
#
_symmetry.space_group_name_H-M   'P 1'
#
loop_
_entity.id
_entity.type
_entity.pdbx_description
1 polymer ?
#
loop_
_entity_poly.entity_id
_entity_poly.type
_entity_poly.pdbx_seq_one_letter_code
_entity_poly.pdbx_strand_id
1 'polypeptide(L)'
;MALYCTPGREEIDMLHSSIKLYLAQIRQNQLGEDDSRRWAEIIDTALNLQQSATIINSMATEVVKKNLISNIFPPAGTKELNTLIERLQNNLSLAMSVFVSGDIDNTRRLRRAKHRFRLLNQRYAYAHVERLHKQNVQSPRYQQSTC
;
A
#
# COMPACT_ATOMS: atom_id res chain seq x y z
N MET A 1 23.18 -11.45 10.24
CA MET A 1 21.78 -11.45 10.72
C MET A 1 21.34 -10.01 11.02
N ALA A 2 21.43 -9.11 10.04
CA ALA A 2 21.19 -7.67 10.20
C ALA A 2 20.88 -7.00 8.84
N LEU A 3 20.02 -7.64 8.03
CA LEU A 3 19.45 -7.05 6.83
C LEU A 3 17.93 -7.19 7.02
N TYR A 4 17.18 -6.10 6.86
CA TYR A 4 15.71 -5.98 6.94
C TYR A 4 15.05 -5.64 8.29
N CYS A 5 15.77 -5.06 9.25
CA CYS A 5 15.09 -4.23 10.26
C CYS A 5 14.82 -2.87 9.61
N THR A 6 13.59 -2.65 9.13
CA THR A 6 13.17 -1.32 8.68
C THR A 6 12.68 -0.55 9.91
N PRO A 7 13.40 0.50 10.35
CA PRO A 7 13.10 1.18 11.62
C PRO A 7 11.66 1.70 11.68
N GLY A 8 11.05 2.05 10.54
CA GLY A 8 9.66 2.50 10.48
C GLY A 8 8.60 1.41 10.74
N ARG A 9 8.88 0.11 10.51
CA ARG A 9 7.88 -0.95 10.78
C ARG A 9 7.75 -1.20 12.27
N GLU A 10 8.87 -1.25 12.99
CA GLU A 10 8.88 -1.47 14.44
C GLU A 10 8.16 -0.34 15.18
N GLU A 11 8.34 0.90 14.74
CA GLU A 11 7.58 2.05 15.25
C GLU A 11 6.07 1.89 15.08
N ILE A 12 5.62 1.43 13.91
CA ILE A 12 4.19 1.20 13.65
C ILE A 12 3.65 0.04 14.50
N ASP A 13 4.41 -1.04 14.67
CA ASP A 13 4.04 -2.16 15.55
C ASP A 13 3.92 -1.72 17.02
N MET A 14 4.83 -0.84 17.49
CA MET A 14 4.76 -0.24 18.82
C MET A 14 3.52 0.65 18.98
N LEU A 15 3.24 1.54 18.03
CA LEU A 15 2.06 2.41 18.07
C LEU A 15 0.76 1.61 18.08
N HIS A 16 0.64 0.60 17.21
CA HIS A 16 -0.51 -0.30 17.21
C HIS A 16 -0.69 -1.01 18.56
N SER A 17 0.40 -1.48 19.16
CA SER A 17 0.37 -2.13 20.48
C SER A 17 -0.07 -1.17 21.58
N SER A 18 0.44 0.06 21.59
CA SER A 18 0.03 1.09 22.54
C SER A 18 -1.45 1.45 22.41
N ILE A 19 -1.98 1.56 21.19
CA ILE A 19 -3.41 1.80 20.94
C ILE A 19 -4.24 0.65 21.50
N LYS A 20 -3.85 -0.61 21.25
CA LYS A 20 -4.54 -1.79 21.79
C LYS A 20 -4.57 -1.79 23.31
N LEU A 21 -3.44 -1.50 23.95
CA LEU A 21 -3.34 -1.46 25.41
C LEU A 21 -4.20 -0.35 26.00
N TYR A 22 -4.26 0.82 25.36
CA TYR A 22 -5.15 1.90 25.76
C TYR A 22 -6.62 1.48 25.65
N LEU A 23 -7.04 0.95 24.50
CA LEU A 23 -8.43 0.53 24.27
C LEU A 23 -8.87 -0.61 25.20
N ALA A 24 -7.95 -1.49 25.63
CA ALA A 24 -8.22 -2.56 26.58
C ALA A 24 -8.54 -2.06 28.00
N GLN A 25 -8.15 -0.82 28.34
CA GLN A 25 -8.51 -0.20 29.62
C GLN A 25 -9.97 0.30 29.64
N ILE A 26 -10.60 0.42 28.46
CA ILE A 26 -11.97 0.89 28.31
C ILE A 26 -12.94 -0.28 28.44
N ARG A 27 -13.91 -0.17 29.35
CA ARG A 27 -14.95 -1.19 29.54
C ARG A 27 -15.99 -1.08 28.42
N GLN A 28 -15.79 -1.85 27.34
CA GLN A 28 -16.63 -1.79 26.14
C GLN A 28 -18.13 -2.01 26.44
N ASN A 29 -18.45 -2.86 27.41
CA ASN A 29 -19.84 -3.14 27.84
C ASN A 29 -20.53 -1.98 28.56
N GLN A 30 -19.82 -0.89 28.87
CA GLN A 30 -20.36 0.32 29.48
C GLN A 30 -20.43 1.50 28.51
N LEU A 31 -20.00 1.31 27.25
CA LEU A 31 -20.06 2.35 26.22
C LEU A 31 -21.47 2.48 25.65
N GLY A 32 -21.85 3.72 25.32
CA GLY A 32 -22.99 3.98 24.44
C GLY A 32 -22.72 3.49 23.02
N GLU A 33 -23.76 3.51 22.17
CA GLU A 33 -23.63 3.02 20.79
C GLU A 33 -22.55 3.75 19.99
N ASP A 34 -22.53 5.09 20.07
CA ASP A 34 -21.57 5.92 19.33
C ASP A 34 -20.12 5.66 19.78
N ASP A 35 -19.88 5.56 21.09
CA ASP A 35 -18.56 5.27 21.66
C ASP A 35 -18.11 3.84 21.32
N SER A 36 -19.03 2.87 21.33
CA SER A 36 -18.74 1.49 20.93
C SER A 36 -18.35 1.40 19.46
N ARG A 37 -19.06 2.13 18.59
CA ARG A 37 -18.71 2.25 17.16
C ARG A 37 -17.36 2.91 16.99
N ARG A 38 -17.09 4.00 17.71
CA ARG A 38 -15.80 4.69 17.64
C ARG A 38 -14.64 3.81 18.14
N TRP A 39 -14.86 3.06 19.22
CA TRP A 39 -13.90 2.08 19.73
C TRP A 39 -13.53 1.06 18.63
N ALA A 40 -14.53 0.50 17.94
CA ALA A 40 -14.33 -0.46 16.86
C ALA A 40 -13.58 0.17 15.67
N GLU A 41 -13.96 1.38 15.26
CA GLU A 41 -13.28 2.10 14.18
C GLU A 41 -11.80 2.35 14.47
N ILE A 42 -11.45 2.70 15.71
CA ILE A 42 -10.05 2.96 16.11
C ILE A 42 -9.22 1.69 16.01
N ILE A 43 -9.69 0.57 16.58
CA ILE A 43 -8.92 -0.67 16.56
C ILE A 43 -8.76 -1.21 15.14
N ASP A 44 -9.81 -1.17 14.33
CA ASP A 44 -9.75 -1.61 12.93
C ASP A 44 -8.80 -0.74 12.11
N THR A 45 -8.82 0.58 12.32
CA THR A 45 -7.92 1.50 11.63
C THR A 45 -6.47 1.25 12.01
N ALA A 46 -6.17 1.07 13.31
CA ALA A 46 -4.83 0.77 13.78
C ALA A 46 -4.29 -0.56 13.21
N LEU A 47 -5.13 -1.61 13.19
CA LEU A 47 -4.78 -2.90 12.60
C LEU A 47 -4.51 -2.79 11.10
N ASN A 48 -5.36 -2.07 10.36
CA ASN A 48 -5.19 -1.86 8.92
C ASN A 48 -3.87 -1.13 8.60
N LEU A 49 -3.46 -0.16 9.40
CA LEU A 49 -2.18 0.54 9.24
C LEU A 49 -1.00 -0.39 9.51
N GLN A 50 -1.07 -1.21 10.57
CA GLN A 50 -0.04 -2.18 10.89
C GLN A 50 0.15 -3.23 9.76
N GLN A 51 -0.95 -3.76 9.24
CA GLN A 51 -0.93 -4.70 8.12
C GLN A 51 -0.37 -4.06 6.85
N SER A 52 -0.76 -2.81 6.56
CA SER A 52 -0.25 -2.05 5.42
C SER A 52 1.28 -1.85 5.51
N ALA A 53 1.80 -1.52 6.69
CA ALA A 53 3.24 -1.40 6.92
C ALA A 53 3.98 -2.71 6.67
N THR A 54 3.40 -3.83 7.11
CA THR A 54 3.96 -5.17 6.85
C THR A 54 4.00 -5.48 5.35
N ILE A 55 2.92 -5.22 4.62
CA ILE A 55 2.86 -5.41 3.15
C ILE A 55 3.93 -4.57 2.45
N ILE A 56 4.05 -3.27 2.80
CA ILE A 56 5.04 -2.36 2.22
C ILE A 56 6.47 -2.88 2.49
N ASN A 57 6.74 -3.32 3.71
CA ASN A 57 8.05 -3.86 4.08
C ASN A 57 8.40 -5.13 3.27
N SER A 58 7.43 -6.04 3.11
CA SER A 58 7.60 -7.24 2.28
C SER A 58 7.86 -6.87 0.82
N MET A 59 7.08 -5.95 0.25
CA MET A 59 7.28 -5.47 -1.12
C MET A 59 8.65 -4.83 -1.32
N ALA A 60 9.08 -3.96 -0.40
CA ALA A 60 10.38 -3.28 -0.47
C ALA A 60 11.54 -4.30 -0.41
N THR A 61 11.45 -5.28 0.49
CA THR A 61 12.41 -6.38 0.61
C THR A 61 12.54 -7.15 -0.71
N GLU A 62 11.41 -7.50 -1.33
CA GLU A 62 11.40 -8.22 -2.61
C GLU A 62 11.95 -7.37 -3.76
N VAL A 63 11.66 -6.07 -3.79
CA VAL A 63 12.21 -5.14 -4.79
C VAL A 63 13.73 -5.03 -4.67
N VAL A 64 14.27 -4.91 -3.45
CA VAL A 64 15.72 -4.88 -3.21
C VAL A 64 16.37 -6.17 -3.69
N LYS A 65 15.86 -7.34 -3.26
CA LYS A 65 16.39 -8.64 -3.69
C LYS A 65 16.40 -8.78 -5.22
N LYS A 66 15.31 -8.36 -5.87
CA LYS A 66 15.14 -8.44 -7.32
C LYS A 66 16.10 -7.52 -8.08
N ASN A 67 16.25 -6.26 -7.65
CA ASN A 67 17.17 -5.31 -8.27
C ASN A 67 18.64 -5.76 -8.17
N LEU A 68 19.02 -6.49 -7.12
CA LEU A 68 20.38 -7.05 -6.99
C LEU A 68 20.68 -8.14 -8.02
N ILE A 69 19.64 -8.80 -8.55
CA ILE A 69 19.77 -9.92 -9.50
C ILE A 69 19.60 -9.45 -10.95
N SER A 70 18.75 -8.44 -11.19
CA SER A 70 18.43 -7.93 -12.52
C SER A 70 17.88 -6.50 -12.44
N ASN A 71 18.23 -5.64 -13.40
CA ASN A 71 17.68 -4.28 -13.49
C ASN A 71 16.23 -4.33 -14.00
N ILE A 72 15.29 -4.62 -13.09
CA ILE A 72 13.91 -5.04 -13.40
C ILE A 72 13.00 -3.87 -13.79
N PHE A 73 13.41 -2.63 -13.51
CA PHE A 73 12.58 -1.46 -13.81
C PHE A 73 13.17 -0.60 -14.94
N PRO A 74 12.59 -0.64 -16.15
CA PRO A 74 12.89 0.39 -17.14
C PRO A 74 12.48 1.77 -16.60
N PRO A 75 13.09 2.88 -17.08
CA PRO A 75 12.80 4.23 -16.60
C PRO A 75 11.30 4.59 -16.58
N ALA A 76 10.55 4.10 -17.57
CA ALA A 76 9.10 4.25 -17.62
C ALA A 76 8.39 3.57 -16.43
N GLY A 77 8.81 2.36 -16.05
CA GLY A 77 8.24 1.64 -14.91
C GLY A 77 8.50 2.34 -13.58
N THR A 78 9.68 2.93 -13.40
CA THR A 78 10.00 3.72 -12.19
C THR A 78 9.09 4.95 -12.08
N LYS A 79 8.86 5.66 -13.19
CA LYS A 79 7.95 6.83 -13.22
C LYS A 79 6.50 6.44 -12.90
N GLU A 80 6.04 5.32 -13.46
CA GLU A 80 4.71 4.76 -13.20
C GLU A 80 4.53 4.42 -11.71
N LEU A 81 5.52 3.73 -11.11
CA LEU A 81 5.52 3.39 -9.69
C LEU A 81 5.52 4.63 -8.79
N ASN A 82 6.35 5.63 -9.06
CA ASN A 82 6.37 6.88 -8.29
C ASN A 82 5.00 7.56 -8.32
N THR A 83 4.34 7.58 -9.49
CA THR A 83 2.98 8.12 -9.61
C THR A 83 1.96 7.34 -8.77
N LEU A 84 2.08 6.00 -8.73
CA LEU A 84 1.21 5.18 -7.89
C LEU A 84 1.46 5.45 -6.40
N ILE A 85 2.71 5.55 -5.96
CA ILE A 85 3.07 5.83 -4.56
C ILE A 85 2.49 7.18 -4.13
N GLU A 86 2.66 8.22 -4.95
CA GLU A 86 2.10 9.56 -4.68
C GLU A 86 0.57 9.52 -4.54
N ARG A 87 -0.12 8.80 -5.43
CA ARG A 87 -1.59 8.65 -5.35
C ARG A 87 -2.02 7.81 -4.15
N LEU A 88 -1.23 6.82 -3.75
CA LEU A 88 -1.50 5.99 -2.57
C LEU A 88 -1.35 6.83 -1.29
N GLN A 89 -0.31 7.65 -1.19
CA GLN A 89 -0.12 8.58 -0.07
C GLN A 89 -1.28 9.58 0.03
N ASN A 90 -1.69 10.17 -1.08
CA ASN A 90 -2.87 11.05 -1.12
C ASN A 90 -4.16 10.35 -0.66
N ASN A 91 -4.36 9.09 -1.07
CA ASN A 91 -5.49 8.29 -0.60
C ASN A 91 -5.43 8.01 0.90
N LEU A 92 -4.23 7.77 1.45
CA LEU A 92 -4.03 7.59 2.89
C LEU A 92 -4.36 8.87 3.65
N SER A 93 -3.86 10.04 3.20
CA SER A 93 -4.19 11.33 3.82
C SER A 93 -5.69 11.63 3.81
N LEU A 94 -6.39 11.33 2.71
CA LEU A 94 -7.85 11.44 2.66
C LEU A 94 -8.55 10.46 3.60
N ALA A 95 -8.07 9.22 3.69
CA ALA A 95 -8.61 8.23 4.62
C ALA A 95 -8.44 8.67 6.08
N MET A 96 -7.28 9.22 6.45
CA MET A 96 -7.05 9.76 7.78
C MET A 96 -7.92 10.98 8.07
N SER A 97 -8.13 11.84 7.08
CA SER A 97 -9.05 12.98 7.21
C SER A 97 -10.47 12.51 7.52
N VAL A 98 -10.98 11.52 6.77
CA VAL A 98 -12.29 10.91 7.01
C VAL A 98 -12.36 10.24 8.39
N PHE A 99 -11.32 9.51 8.79
CA PHE A 99 -11.26 8.84 10.08
C PHE A 99 -11.31 9.80 11.27
N VAL A 100 -10.72 10.99 11.14
CA VAL A 100 -10.71 12.01 12.19
C VAL A 100 -12.00 12.83 12.20
N SER A 101 -12.50 13.27 11.05
CA SER A 101 -13.60 14.23 10.99
C SER A 101 -14.99 13.64 10.72
N GLY A 102 -15.08 12.39 10.23
CA GLY A 102 -16.34 11.80 9.78
C GLY A 102 -16.97 12.49 8.57
N ASP A 103 -16.25 13.40 7.89
CA ASP A 103 -16.81 14.24 6.85
C ASP A 103 -17.22 13.43 5.59
N ILE A 104 -18.50 13.56 5.24
CA ILE A 104 -19.13 12.92 4.09
C ILE A 104 -18.50 13.39 2.76
N ASP A 105 -18.11 14.65 2.65
CA ASP A 105 -17.50 15.16 1.42
C ASP A 105 -16.10 14.59 1.22
N ASN A 106 -15.31 14.52 2.28
CA ASN A 106 -14.03 13.79 2.27
C ASN A 106 -14.21 12.30 1.96
N THR A 107 -15.29 11.67 2.44
CA THR A 107 -15.63 10.27 2.12
C THR A 107 -15.90 10.08 0.64
N ARG A 108 -16.66 10.98 0.01
CA ARG A 108 -16.91 10.98 -1.44
C ARG A 108 -15.63 11.21 -2.24
N ARG A 109 -14.76 12.12 -1.79
CA ARG A 109 -13.44 12.38 -2.38
C ARG A 109 -12.55 11.15 -2.32
N LEU A 110 -12.45 10.50 -1.16
CA LEU A 110 -11.70 9.27 -0.94
C LEU A 110 -12.17 8.15 -1.88
N ARG A 111 -13.49 7.93 -1.97
CA ARG A 111 -14.07 6.91 -2.86
C ARG A 111 -13.65 7.13 -4.32
N ARG A 112 -13.76 8.36 -4.82
CA ARG A 112 -13.34 8.71 -6.19
C ARG A 112 -11.83 8.54 -6.38
N ALA A 113 -11.03 8.91 -5.39
CA ALA A 113 -9.57 8.81 -5.46
C ALA A 113 -9.10 7.34 -5.48
N LYS A 114 -9.70 6.47 -4.64
CA LYS A 114 -9.51 5.01 -4.67
C LYS A 114 -9.88 4.41 -6.03
N HIS A 115 -11.01 4.82 -6.62
CA HIS A 115 -11.42 4.34 -7.95
C HIS A 115 -10.40 4.71 -9.04
N ARG A 116 -9.97 5.99 -9.08
CA ARG A 116 -8.94 6.44 -10.03
C ARG A 116 -7.60 5.72 -9.85
N PHE A 117 -7.20 5.47 -8.61
CA PHE A 117 -6.00 4.71 -8.30
C PHE A 117 -6.07 3.29 -8.88
N ARG A 118 -7.19 2.58 -8.72
CA ARG A 118 -7.38 1.24 -9.28
C ARG A 118 -7.28 1.22 -10.80
N LEU A 119 -7.92 2.16 -11.48
CA LEU A 119 -7.86 2.27 -12.95
C LEU A 119 -6.43 2.53 -13.43
N LEU A 120 -5.70 3.43 -12.76
CA LEU A 120 -4.32 3.73 -13.12
C LEU A 120 -3.40 2.52 -12.91
N ASN A 121 -3.56 1.81 -11.80
CA ASN A 121 -2.80 0.60 -11.51
C ASN A 121 -3.03 -0.48 -12.59
N GLN A 122 -4.29 -0.69 -12.99
CA GLN A 122 -4.63 -1.61 -14.06
C GLN A 122 -3.98 -1.22 -15.40
N ARG A 123 -4.03 0.07 -15.75
CA ARG A 123 -3.39 0.59 -16.97
C ARG A 123 -1.88 0.33 -16.97
N TYR A 124 -1.18 0.61 -15.87
CA TYR A 124 0.26 0.40 -15.77
C TYR A 124 0.63 -1.09 -15.77
N ALA A 125 -0.19 -1.95 -15.17
CA ALA A 125 -0.01 -3.40 -15.27
C ALA A 125 -0.06 -3.89 -16.73
N TYR A 126 -1.04 -3.44 -17.52
CA TYR A 126 -1.12 -3.79 -18.95
C TYR A 126 0.08 -3.24 -19.75
N ALA A 127 0.46 -1.98 -19.52
CA ALA A 127 1.62 -1.38 -20.18
C ALA A 127 2.93 -2.14 -19.86
N HIS A 128 3.07 -2.65 -18.64
CA HIS A 128 4.21 -3.47 -18.25
C HIS A 128 4.24 -4.82 -18.99
N VAL A 129 3.10 -5.52 -19.08
CA VAL A 129 2.98 -6.78 -19.84
C VAL A 129 3.30 -6.58 -21.32
N GLU A 130 2.83 -5.48 -21.93
CA GLU A 130 3.13 -5.16 -23.33
C GLU A 130 4.63 -4.96 -23.56
N ARG A 131 5.34 -4.29 -22.62
CA ARG A 131 6.79 -4.13 -22.69
C ARG A 131 7.52 -5.47 -22.59
N LEU A 132 7.09 -6.37 -21.70
CA LEU A 132 7.65 -7.73 -21.61
C LEU A 132 7.44 -8.51 -22.91
N HIS A 133 6.27 -8.39 -23.54
CA HIS A 133 6.01 -9.02 -24.83
C HIS A 133 6.98 -8.54 -25.92
N LYS A 134 7.16 -7.21 -26.05
CA LYS A 134 8.11 -6.63 -27.02
C LYS A 134 9.56 -7.08 -26.76
N GLN A 135 9.99 -7.13 -25.50
CA GLN A 135 11.32 -7.63 -25.12
C GLN A 135 11.52 -9.11 -25.46
N ASN A 136 10.50 -9.94 -25.25
CA ASN A 136 10.57 -11.37 -25.57
C ASN A 136 10.65 -11.63 -27.08
N VAL A 137 9.86 -10.90 -27.89
CA VAL A 137 9.87 -11.01 -29.36
C VAL A 137 11.21 -10.53 -29.95
N GLN A 138 11.85 -9.53 -29.33
CA GLN A 138 13.16 -9.01 -29.75
C GLN A 138 14.34 -9.82 -29.21
N SER A 139 14.10 -10.84 -28.38
CA SER A 139 15.17 -11.66 -27.81
C SER A 139 15.80 -12.58 -28.88
N PRO A 140 17.13 -12.78 -28.90
CA PRO A 140 17.82 -13.61 -29.89
C PRO A 140 17.31 -15.07 -29.95
N ARG A 141 16.64 -15.52 -28.89
CA ARG A 141 16.06 -16.86 -28.77
C ARG A 141 14.90 -17.11 -29.74
N TYR A 142 14.18 -16.06 -30.17
CA TYR A 142 13.12 -16.15 -31.18
C TYR A 142 13.66 -16.01 -32.62
N GLN A 143 14.82 -15.39 -32.82
CA GLN A 143 15.42 -15.21 -34.16
C GLN A 143 16.04 -16.49 -34.73
N GLN A 144 16.25 -17.54 -33.90
CA GLN A 144 16.77 -18.84 -34.34
C GLN A 144 15.67 -19.87 -34.67
N SER A 145 14.39 -19.55 -34.46
CA SER A 145 13.26 -20.47 -34.71
C SER A 145 12.45 -20.11 -35.97
N THR A 146 12.93 -19.13 -36.75
CA THR A 146 12.32 -18.71 -38.03
C THR A 146 13.26 -18.82 -39.24
N CYS A 147 14.38 -19.51 -39.10
CA CYS A 147 15.22 -19.95 -40.23
C CYS A 147 15.10 -21.46 -40.42
#